data_AF-A0A522C1Y9-F1
#
_entry.id   AF-A0A522C1Y9-F1
#
_cell.length_a   1.000
_cell.length_b   1.000
_cell.length_c   1.000
_cell.angle_alpha   90.00
_cell.angle_beta   90.00
_cell.angle_gamma   90.00
#
_symmetry.space_group_name_H-M   'P 1'
#
loop_
_entity.id
_entity.type
_entity.pdbx_description
1 polymer ?
#
loop_
_entity_poly.entity_id
_entity_poly.type
_entity_poly.pdbx_seq_one_letter_code
_entity_poly.pdbx_strand_id
1 'polypeptide(L)' 'LLGGKLLNYGDAAVELLPLPRIPVTLILWFSDDEFPARADLLFDATCERHLPLDIVWSIAMLSALVML' A
#
# COMPACT_ATOMS: atom_id res chain seq x y z
N LEU A 1 0.46 -3.76 -14.24
CA LEU A 1 -0.97 -3.32 -14.26
C LEU A 1 -1.25 -2.08 -13.41
N LEU A 2 -0.45 -1.75 -12.38
CA LEU A 2 -0.70 -0.56 -11.51
C LEU A 2 0.40 0.53 -11.55
N GLY A 3 1.28 0.50 -12.54
CA GLY A 3 2.34 1.52 -12.69
C GLY A 3 3.37 1.59 -11.56
N GLY A 4 3.58 0.47 -10.85
CA GLY A 4 4.31 0.41 -9.58
C GLY A 4 5.68 1.08 -9.61
N LYS A 5 5.93 1.94 -8.63
CA LYS A 5 7.21 2.64 -8.42
C LYS A 5 7.89 2.11 -7.17
N LEU A 6 9.15 1.70 -7.29
CA LEU A 6 9.94 1.27 -6.13
C LEU A 6 10.22 2.44 -5.20
N LEU A 7 10.12 2.18 -3.90
CA LEU A 7 10.41 3.12 -2.83
C LEU A 7 11.50 2.55 -1.92
N ASN A 8 12.14 3.43 -1.14
CA ASN A 8 13.21 3.07 -0.22
C ASN A 8 12.73 3.12 1.24
N TYR A 9 11.73 2.29 1.55
CA TYR A 9 11.17 2.11 2.90
C TYR A 9 11.14 0.62 3.25
N GLY A 10 11.27 0.29 4.55
CA GLY A 10 11.33 -1.10 5.00
C GLY A 10 12.45 -1.89 4.31
N ASP A 11 12.25 -3.21 4.18
CA ASP A 11 13.15 -4.10 3.42
C ASP A 11 12.82 -4.06 1.92
N ALA A 12 11.54 -3.88 1.58
CA ALA A 12 11.09 -3.62 0.23
C ALA A 12 9.82 -2.77 0.26
N ALA A 13 9.69 -1.82 -0.68
CA ALA A 13 8.48 -1.02 -0.81
C ALA A 13 8.14 -0.69 -2.25
N VAL A 14 6.83 -0.61 -2.52
CA VAL A 14 6.29 -0.22 -3.81
C VAL A 14 5.10 0.72 -3.62
N GLU A 15 5.08 1.80 -4.38
CA GLU A 15 3.92 2.66 -4.57
C GLU A 15 3.14 2.19 -5.79
N LEU A 16 1.86 1.92 -5.59
CA LEU A 16 0.90 1.58 -6.63
C LEU A 16 -0.02 2.76 -6.89
N LEU A 17 -0.53 2.86 -8.10
CA LEU A 17 -1.60 3.80 -8.46
C LEU A 17 -2.86 3.04 -8.91
N PRO A 18 -3.64 2.45 -7.97
CA PRO A 18 -4.94 1.85 -8.29
C PRO A 18 -5.91 2.82 -8.96
N LEU A 19 -5.79 4.10 -8.62
CA LEU A 19 -6.49 5.22 -9.26
C LEU A 19 -5.52 6.40 -9.46
N PRO A 20 -5.77 7.30 -10.42
CA PRO A 20 -4.82 8.36 -10.81
C PRO A 20 -4.37 9.32 -9.69
N ARG A 21 -5.12 9.42 -8.59
CA ARG A 21 -4.84 10.32 -7.45
C ARG A 21 -4.90 9.62 -6.09
N ILE A 22 -4.90 8.29 -6.09
CA ILE A 22 -4.95 7.50 -4.85
C ILE A 22 -3.70 6.64 -4.83
N PRO A 23 -2.55 7.20 -4.41
CA PRO A 23 -1.35 6.40 -4.22
C PRO A 23 -1.56 5.45 -3.04
N VAL A 24 -1.14 4.19 -3.24
CA VAL A 24 -1.14 3.16 -2.20
C VAL A 24 0.28 2.64 -2.06
N THR A 25 0.88 2.83 -0.90
CA THR A 25 2.24 2.33 -0.62
C THR A 25 2.14 1.02 0.14
N LEU A 26 2.76 -0.04 -0.38
CA LEU A 26 3.03 -1.25 0.37
C LEU A 26 4.49 -1.24 0.85
N ILE A 27 4.69 -1.51 2.14
CA ILE A 27 6.00 -1.67 2.75
C ILE A 27 6.07 -3.07 3.33
N LEU A 28 7.08 -3.83 2.95
CA LEU A 28 7.36 -5.16 3.47
C LEU A 28 8.51 -5.07 4.48
N TRP A 29 8.26 -5.65 5.64
CA TRP A 29 9.23 -5.83 6.71
C TRP A 29 9.45 -7.34 6.88
N PHE A 30 10.69 -7.77 6.75
CA PHE A 30 11.08 -9.12 7.07
C PHE A 30 11.12 -9.32 8.58
N SER A 31 11.01 -10.57 9.01
CA SER A 31 11.22 -10.90 10.41
C SER A 31 12.69 -10.76 10.75
N ASP A 32 12.98 -10.27 11.94
CA ASP A 32 14.28 -10.33 12.56
C ASP A 32 14.18 -10.98 13.95
N ASP A 33 15.24 -10.85 14.75
CA ASP A 33 15.29 -11.44 16.09
C ASP A 33 14.35 -10.75 17.10
N GLU A 34 13.90 -9.53 16.81
CA GLU A 34 13.07 -8.71 17.70
C GLU A 34 11.59 -8.67 17.26
N PHE A 35 11.31 -8.75 15.95
CA PHE A 35 9.98 -8.53 15.38
C PHE A 35 9.59 -9.55 14.29
N PRO A 36 8.31 -9.95 14.23
CA PRO A 36 7.81 -10.80 13.15
C PRO A 36 7.68 -10.05 11.82
N ALA A 37 7.71 -10.80 10.72
CA ALA A 37 7.47 -10.25 9.39
C ALA A 37 6.06 -9.63 9.30
N ARG A 38 5.96 -8.48 8.64
CA ARG A 38 4.70 -7.77 8.46
C ARG A 38 4.70 -6.95 7.17
N ALA A 39 3.52 -6.57 6.72
CA ALA A 39 3.37 -5.61 5.65
C ALA A 39 2.47 -4.46 6.10
N ASP A 40 2.87 -3.24 5.75
CA ASP A 40 2.05 -2.04 5.94
C ASP A 40 1.48 -1.60 4.60
N LEU A 41 0.20 -1.24 4.58
CA LEU A 41 -0.48 -0.64 3.43
C LEU A 41 -0.93 0.76 3.81
N LEU A 42 -0.37 1.76 3.15
CA LEU A 42 -0.53 3.17 3.50
C LEU A 42 -1.23 3.93 2.39
N PHE A 43 -2.13 4.83 2.81
CA PHE A 43 -2.69 5.87 1.97
C PHE A 43 -2.10 7.22 2.38
N ASP A 44 -2.06 8.17 1.45
CA ASP A 44 -1.79 9.56 1.84
C ASP A 44 -2.97 10.18 2.59
N ALA A 45 -2.70 11.28 3.29
CA ALA A 45 -3.72 12.01 4.06
C ALA A 45 -4.82 12.64 3.18
N THR A 46 -4.71 12.56 1.85
CA THR A 46 -5.66 13.18 0.93
C THR A 46 -6.77 12.23 0.50
N CYS A 47 -6.61 10.92 0.73
CA CYS A 47 -7.53 9.90 0.24
C CYS A 47 -8.98 10.10 0.69
N GLU A 48 -9.20 10.53 1.95
CA GLU A 48 -10.52 10.78 2.52
C GLU A 48 -11.25 11.97 1.86
N ARG A 49 -10.51 12.89 1.22
CA ARG A 49 -11.09 13.99 0.44
C ARG A 49 -11.59 13.53 -0.91
N HIS A 50 -11.11 12.39 -1.39
CA HIS A 50 -11.42 11.85 -2.71
C HIS A 50 -12.46 10.73 -2.64
N LEU A 51 -12.45 9.92 -1.59
CA LEU A 51 -13.21 8.69 -1.50
C LEU A 51 -13.81 8.51 -0.10
N PRO A 52 -15.02 7.94 -0.02
CA PRO A 52 -15.56 7.49 1.26
C PRO A 52 -14.79 6.26 1.78
N LEU A 53 -14.87 6.04 3.09
CA LEU A 53 -14.06 5.06 3.82
C LEU A 53 -14.20 3.61 3.31
N ASP A 54 -15.41 3.22 2.94
CA ASP A 54 -15.72 1.90 2.38
C ASP A 54 -15.01 1.65 1.04
N ILE A 55 -14.89 2.68 0.21
CA ILE A 55 -14.13 2.60 -1.04
C ILE A 55 -12.62 2.59 -0.78
N VAL A 56 -12.11 3.36 0.20
CA VAL A 56 -10.71 3.29 0.62
C VAL A 56 -10.36 1.86 1.07
N TRP A 57 -11.21 1.26 1.91
CA TRP A 57 -11.06 -0.14 2.33
C TRP A 57 -11.06 -1.12 1.15
N SER A 58 -11.99 -0.93 0.22
CA SER A 58 -12.09 -1.78 -0.98
C SER A 58 -10.83 -1.70 -1.85
N ILE A 59 -10.25 -0.50 -2.01
CA ILE A 59 -8.98 -0.30 -2.71
C ILE A 59 -7.82 -0.95 -1.97
N ALA A 60 -7.78 -0.88 -0.64
CA ALA A 60 -6.75 -1.53 0.16
C ALA A 60 -6.74 -3.05 -0.09
N MET A 61 -7.92 -3.68 0.00
CA MET A 61 -8.10 -5.11 -0.22
C MET A 61 -7.77 -5.51 -1.66
N LEU A 62 -8.21 -4.73 -2.65
CA LEU A 62 -7.88 -4.98 -4.06
C LEU A 62 -6.39 -4.87 -4.31
N SER A 63 -5.73 -3.87 -3.75
CA SER A 63 -4.28 -3.68 -3.91
C SER A 63 -3.50 -4.83 -3.31
N ALA A 64 -3.90 -5.33 -2.14
CA ALA A 64 -3.31 -6.51 -1.51
C ALA A 64 -3.53 -7.79 -2.34
N LEU A 65 -4.75 -8.00 -2.85
CA LEU A 65 -5.09 -9.19 -3.63
C LEU A 65 -4.28 -9.31 -4.93
N VAL A 66 -4.00 -8.18 -5.59
CA VAL A 66 -3.22 -8.17 -6.85
C VAL A 66 -1.73 -8.48 -6.63
N MET A 67 -1.25 -8.44 -5.38
CA MET A 67 0.14 -8.77 -5.03
C MET A 67 0.34 -10.25 -4.65
N LEU A 68 -0.73 -11.05 -4.59
CA LEU A 68 -0.69 -12.51 -4.39
C LEU A 68 -0.54 -13.23 -5.74
#